data_AF-A0A4Q8R4C6-F1
#
_entry.id   AF-A0A4Q8R4C6-F1
#
_cell.length_a   1.000
_cell.length_b   1.000
_cell.length_c   1.000
_cell.angle_alpha   90.00
_cell.angle_beta   90.00
_cell.angle_gamma   90.00
#
_symmetry.space_group_name_H-M   'P 1'
#
loop_
_entity.id
_entity.type
_entity.pdbx_description
1 polymer ?
#
loop_
_entity_poly.entity_id
_entity_poly.type
_entity_poly.pdbx_seq_one_letter_code
_entity_poly.pdbx_strand_id
1 'polypeptide(L)' 'MDELRARRLRNVIPVLTEQRNILVSGGLSFAGHLVDLAIMQLQLSLHEISEDELSEFSDAVSLNLVSGDLQD' A
#
# COMPACT_ATOMS: atom_id res chain seq x y z
N MET A 1 -1.17 17.98 -12.96
CA MET A 1 -2.08 17.73 -11.82
C MET A 1 -2.26 19.05 -11.08
N ASP A 2 -3.45 19.35 -10.59
CA ASP A 2 -3.70 20.54 -9.75
C ASP A 2 -2.91 20.38 -8.44
N GLU A 3 -1.99 21.29 -8.13
CA GLU A 3 -1.09 21.21 -6.96
C GLU A 3 -1.86 21.05 -5.64
N LEU A 4 -3.06 21.63 -5.56
CA LEU A 4 -3.95 21.47 -4.41
C LEU A 4 -4.46 20.04 -4.28
N ARG A 5 -4.80 19.39 -5.39
CA ARG A 5 -5.18 17.97 -5.40
C ARG A 5 -3.99 17.11 -5.01
N ALA A 6 -2.81 17.36 -5.57
CA ALA A 6 -1.60 16.61 -5.24
C ALA A 6 -1.27 16.69 -3.73
N ARG A 7 -1.33 17.89 -3.15
CA ARG A 7 -1.16 18.09 -1.69
C ARG A 7 -2.21 17.34 -0.85
N ARG A 8 -3.47 17.36 -1.26
CA ARG A 8 -4.53 16.63 -0.54
C ARG A 8 -4.28 15.13 -0.56
N LEU A 9 -3.92 14.56 -1.71
CA LEU A 9 -3.63 13.13 -1.83
C LEU A 9 -2.39 12.73 -1.02
N ARG A 10 -1.32 13.57 -1.01
CA ARG A 10 -0.16 13.36 -0.12
C ARG A 10 -0.55 13.25 1.35
N ASN A 11 -1.49 14.07 1.81
CA ASN A 11 -1.93 14.05 3.21
C ASN A 11 -2.78 12.80 3.56
N VAL A 12 -3.31 12.08 2.56
CA VAL A 12 -4.07 10.84 2.78
C VAL A 12 -3.16 9.65 3.03
N ILE A 13 -1.96 9.63 2.44
CA ILE A 13 -0.97 8.56 2.61
C ILE A 13 -0.71 8.21 4.09
N PRO A 14 -0.35 9.15 4.99
CA PRO A 14 -0.08 8.80 6.39
C PRO A 14 -1.32 8.25 7.12
N VAL A 15 -2.53 8.66 6.75
CA VAL A 15 -3.77 8.11 7.32
C VAL A 15 -3.96 6.66 6.91
N LEU A 16 -3.71 6.35 5.63
CA LEU A 16 -3.78 4.97 5.13
C LEU A 16 -2.67 4.11 5.74
N THR A 17 -1.46 4.63 5.92
CA THR A 17 -0.36 3.92 6.60
C THR A 17 -0.76 3.52 8.01
N GLU A 18 -1.40 4.41 8.77
CA GLU A 18 -1.87 4.09 10.12
C GLU A 18 -2.98 3.03 10.11
N GLN A 19 -3.94 3.13 9.17
CA GLN A 19 -4.97 2.10 9.00
C GLN A 19 -4.36 0.73 8.68
N ARG A 20 -3.33 0.70 7.82
CA ARG A 20 -2.62 -0.53 7.50
C ARG A 20 -1.97 -1.14 8.74
N ASN A 21 -1.32 -0.33 9.57
CA ASN A 21 -0.70 -0.80 10.81
C ASN A 21 -1.73 -1.40 11.78
N ILE A 22 -2.90 -0.75 11.93
CA ILE A 22 -4.01 -1.25 12.76
C ILE A 22 -4.47 -2.62 12.23
N LEU A 23 -4.71 -2.74 10.93
CA LEU A 23 -5.18 -4.00 10.31
C LEU A 23 -4.17 -5.14 10.50
N VAL A 24 -2.89 -4.89 10.23
CA VAL A 24 -1.83 -5.89 10.41
C VAL A 24 -1.69 -6.29 11.88
N SER A 25 -1.75 -5.33 12.81
CA SER A 25 -1.71 -5.62 14.25
C SER A 25 -2.91 -6.46 14.72
N GLY A 26 -4.04 -6.36 14.05
CA GLY A 26 -5.24 -7.17 14.28
C GLY A 26 -5.24 -8.53 13.56
N GLY A 27 -4.14 -8.91 12.89
CA GLY A 27 -4.04 -10.17 12.14
C GLY A 27 -4.79 -10.16 10.80
N LEU A 28 -5.29 -9.01 10.35
CA LEU A 28 -6.01 -8.85 9.08
C LEU A 28 -5.02 -8.57 7.94
N SER A 29 -4.11 -9.51 7.69
CA SER A 29 -3.00 -9.36 6.72
C SER A 29 -3.50 -8.99 5.31
N PHE A 30 -4.52 -9.69 4.80
CA PHE A 30 -5.10 -9.40 3.49
C PHE A 30 -5.67 -7.98 3.40
N ALA A 31 -6.41 -7.54 4.43
CA ALA A 31 -6.93 -6.17 4.46
C ALA A 31 -5.79 -5.14 4.51
N GLY A 32 -4.70 -5.44 5.24
CA GLY A 32 -3.47 -4.65 5.21
C GLY A 32 -2.90 -4.50 3.80
N HIS A 33 -2.84 -5.59 3.03
CA HIS A 33 -2.36 -5.56 1.63
C HIS A 33 -3.27 -4.74 0.70
N LEU A 34 -4.58 -4.73 0.91
CA LEU A 34 -5.49 -3.86 0.15
C LEU A 34 -5.21 -2.38 0.43
N VAL A 35 -4.84 -2.02 1.66
CA VAL A 35 -4.45 -0.65 2.01
C VAL A 35 -3.08 -0.30 1.43
N ASP A 36 -2.12 -1.23 1.48
CA ASP A 36 -0.83 -1.10 0.80
C ASP A 36 -1.02 -0.81 -0.70
N LEU A 37 -1.94 -1.51 -1.38
CA LEU A 37 -2.27 -1.28 -2.80
C LEU A 37 -2.86 0.12 -3.04
N ALA A 38 -3.74 0.59 -2.15
CA ALA A 38 -4.32 1.92 -2.25
C ALA A 38 -3.26 3.02 -2.07
N ILE A 39 -2.31 2.84 -1.16
CA ILE A 39 -1.17 3.76 -0.94
C ILE A 39 -0.32 3.84 -2.21
N MET A 40 0.04 2.70 -2.78
CA MET A 40 0.78 2.65 -4.04
C MET A 40 0.06 3.40 -5.17
N GLN A 41 -1.25 3.15 -5.35
CA GLN A 41 -2.02 3.81 -6.41
C GLN A 41 -2.03 5.34 -6.24
N LEU A 42 -2.06 5.82 -5.00
CA LEU A 42 -1.94 7.24 -4.68
C LEU A 42 -0.54 7.78 -5.04
N GLN A 43 0.52 7.07 -4.66
CA GLN A 43 1.90 7.47 -4.98
C GLN A 43 2.17 7.47 -6.49
N LEU A 44 1.66 6.48 -7.24
CA LEU A 44 1.68 6.47 -8.71
C LEU A 44 0.96 7.68 -9.29
N SER A 45 -0.23 8.01 -8.78
CA SER A 45 -0.99 9.18 -9.20
C SER A 45 -0.26 10.50 -8.93
N LEU A 46 0.61 10.51 -7.93
CA LEU A 46 1.44 11.65 -7.53
C LEU A 46 2.82 11.67 -8.20
N HIS A 47 3.18 10.62 -8.95
CA HIS A 47 4.52 10.41 -9.51
C HIS A 47 5.61 10.42 -8.42
N GLU A 48 5.31 9.84 -7.26
CA GLU A 48 6.18 9.79 -6.08
C GLU A 48 6.77 8.42 -5.80
N ILE A 49 6.62 7.49 -6.75
CA ILE A 49 7.16 6.14 -6.64
C ILE A 49 7.97 5.83 -7.90
N SER A 50 9.13 5.24 -7.70
CA SER A 50 10.01 4.74 -8.75
C SER A 50 9.59 3.34 -9.22
N GLU A 51 10.16 2.89 -10.34
CA GLU A 51 9.95 1.53 -10.86
C GLU A 51 10.49 0.46 -9.90
N ASP A 52 11.60 0.72 -9.23
CA ASP A 52 12.21 -0.19 -8.25
C ASP A 52 11.28 -0.40 -7.04
N GLU A 53 10.76 0.70 -6.47
CA GLU A 53 9.79 0.64 -5.35
C GLU A 53 8.48 -0.06 -5.74
N LEU A 54 8.04 0.11 -6.99
CA LEU A 54 6.88 -0.59 -7.55
C LEU A 54 7.13 -2.10 -7.63
N SER A 55 8.32 -2.51 -8.06
CA SER A 55 8.72 -3.92 -8.17
C SER A 55 8.81 -4.59 -6.80
N GLU A 56 9.49 -3.95 -5.83
CA GLU A 56 9.62 -4.49 -4.47
C GLU A 56 8.26 -4.72 -3.80
N PHE A 57 7.33 -3.81 -4.01
CA PHE A 57 5.97 -3.98 -3.51
C PHE A 57 5.24 -5.15 -4.17
N SER A 58 5.37 -5.30 -5.49
CA SER A 58 4.76 -6.41 -6.24
C SER A 58 5.24 -7.76 -5.67
N ASP A 59 6.52 -7.86 -5.35
CA ASP A 59 7.11 -9.04 -4.71
C ASP A 59 6.54 -9.24 -3.30
N ALA A 60 6.43 -8.18 -2.49
CA ALA A 60 5.91 -8.26 -1.14
C ALA A 60 4.43 -8.72 -1.09
N VAL A 61 3.58 -8.23 -1.99
CA VAL A 61 2.19 -8.69 -2.08
C VAL A 61 2.14 -10.14 -2.56
N SER A 62 2.94 -10.50 -3.57
CA SER A 62 2.96 -11.86 -4.12
C SER A 62 3.45 -12.90 -3.10
N LEU A 63 4.51 -12.59 -2.35
CA LEU A 63 5.08 -13.49 -1.34
C LEU A 63 4.14 -13.71 -0.15
N ASN A 64 3.42 -12.67 0.29
CA ASN A 64 2.48 -12.80 1.40
C ASN A 64 1.20 -13.55 1.00
N LEU A 65 0.74 -13.41 -0.25
CA LEU A 65 -0.37 -14.21 -0.78
C LEU A 65 0.02 -15.70 -0.89
N VAL A 66 1.23 -16.00 -1.36
CA VAL A 66 1.73 -17.39 -1.46
C VAL A 66 1.96 -18.02 -0.07
N SER A 67 2.37 -17.22 0.91
CA SER A 67 2.60 -17.72 2.29
C SER A 67 1.29 -18.04 3.03
N GLY A 68 0.16 -17.46 2.60
CA GLY A 68 -1.17 -17.78 3.13
C GLY A 68 -1.74 -19.11 2.61
N ASP A 69 -1.35 -19.55 1.41
CA ASP A 69 -1.80 -20.80 0.77
C ASP A 69 -1.02 -22.05 1.25
N LEU A 70 0.06 -21.87 2.02
CA LEU A 70 0.91 -22.97 2.52
C LEU A 70 0.62 -23.37 3.98
N GLN A 71 -0.47 -22.85 4.57
CA GLN A 71 -0.85 -23.16 5.96
C GLN A 71 -2.14 -23.98 6.12
N ASP A 72 -2.69 -24.54 5.03
CA ASP A 72 -3.78 -25.53 5.08
C ASP A 72 -3.26 -26.99 4.96
#